data_AF-A0A7Y3C2F1-F1
#
_entry.id   AF-A0A7Y3C2F1-F1
#
_cell.length_a   1.000
_cell.length_b   1.000
_cell.length_c   1.000
_cell.angle_alpha   90.00
_cell.angle_beta   90.00
_cell.angle_gamma   90.00
#
_symmetry.space_group_name_H-M   'P 1'
#
loop_
_entity.id
_entity.type
_entity.pdbx_description
1 polymer ?
#
loop_
_entity_poly.entity_id
_entity_poly.type
_entity_poly.pdbx_seq_one_letter_code
_entity_poly.pdbx_strand_id
1 'polypeptide(L)'
;PASAQLAPPNDAGVTWGHIHLTVEDVGLHERIWTEHFGGNAVQKGPLHTVRLPSTVMIFTEREPTGPSRGSGVDHFGFSVPDLAAFLERWQADGFEVEAEFEGYGGRPQAYITVPDGIRVELQEIPDLDVPAEPYHVHIYTRGDVEELRDWYVDLFSMTPRVRGSIPVTADVPGMNVSFGAAEGEVSGTRGRAVDHIGFEVDDLKAFTDRLTALGIEFDVAYREIDSIELAIAFFTDPSGVYIELTEGLDRY
;
A
#
# COMPACT_ATOMS: atom_id res chain seq x y z
N PRO A 1 18.07 -14.10 1.17
CA PRO A 1 17.75 -14.28 -0.27
C PRO A 1 16.28 -13.87 -0.51
N ALA A 2 16.03 -12.96 -1.45
CA ALA A 2 14.70 -12.49 -1.91
C ALA A 2 13.75 -11.76 -0.93
N SER A 3 14.04 -11.63 0.37
CA SER A 3 13.01 -11.21 1.36
C SER A 3 12.62 -9.72 1.39
N ALA A 4 13.01 -8.89 0.42
CA ALA A 4 12.74 -7.44 0.43
C ALA A 4 12.78 -6.80 -0.98
N GLN A 5 12.59 -7.59 -2.03
CA GLN A 5 12.51 -7.10 -3.41
C GLN A 5 11.05 -7.02 -3.84
N LEU A 6 10.73 -6.08 -4.74
CA LEU A 6 9.42 -6.04 -5.39
C LEU A 6 9.19 -7.34 -6.18
N ALA A 7 7.92 -7.69 -6.37
CA ALA A 7 7.58 -8.81 -7.22
C ALA A 7 8.00 -8.54 -8.68
N PRO A 8 8.28 -9.57 -9.49
CA PRO A 8 8.48 -9.38 -10.92
C PRO A 8 7.26 -8.73 -11.57
N PRO A 9 7.43 -7.78 -12.50
CA PRO A 9 6.32 -7.12 -13.17
C PRO A 9 5.50 -8.09 -14.03
N ASN A 10 4.25 -7.70 -14.31
CA ASN A 10 3.39 -8.40 -15.24
C ASN A 10 3.82 -8.14 -16.71
N ASP A 11 3.10 -8.73 -17.67
CA ASP A 11 3.40 -8.56 -19.10
C ASP A 11 3.32 -7.11 -19.59
N ALA A 12 2.68 -6.21 -18.83
CA ALA A 12 2.61 -4.78 -19.10
C ALA A 12 3.73 -3.96 -18.42
N GLY A 13 4.69 -4.63 -17.76
CA GLY A 13 5.77 -3.98 -17.04
C GLY A 13 5.38 -3.42 -15.67
N VAL A 14 4.22 -3.81 -15.11
CA VAL A 14 3.71 -3.24 -13.85
C VAL A 14 3.85 -4.21 -12.69
N THR A 15 4.33 -3.72 -11.55
CA THR A 15 4.26 -4.39 -10.24
C THR A 15 3.80 -3.40 -9.16
N TRP A 16 3.29 -3.91 -8.04
CA TRP A 16 3.17 -3.11 -6.83
C TRP A 16 4.54 -2.57 -6.42
N GLY A 17 4.58 -1.29 -6.03
CA GLY A 17 5.80 -0.60 -5.61
C GLY A 17 5.81 -0.30 -4.12
N HIS A 18 4.91 0.59 -3.68
CA HIS A 18 5.05 1.17 -2.34
C HIS A 18 3.73 1.66 -1.74
N ILE A 19 3.79 1.91 -0.43
CA ILE A 19 2.82 2.73 0.31
C ILE A 19 3.58 3.92 0.85
N HIS A 20 3.08 5.12 0.57
CA HIS A 20 3.64 6.35 1.10
C HIS A 20 2.82 6.82 2.29
N LEU A 21 3.48 7.01 3.42
CA LEU A 21 2.89 7.46 4.67
C LEU A 21 3.32 8.90 4.98
N THR A 22 2.36 9.71 5.41
CA THR A 22 2.66 11.00 6.06
C THR A 22 2.67 10.76 7.56
N VAL A 23 3.77 11.08 8.24
CA VAL A 23 4.00 10.70 9.64
C VAL A 23 4.63 11.83 10.44
N GLU A 24 4.31 11.96 11.73
CA GLU A 24 4.88 13.01 12.59
C GLU A 24 6.34 12.72 12.99
N ASP A 25 6.71 11.46 13.15
CA ASP A 25 8.05 11.02 13.57
C ASP A 25 8.51 9.84 12.71
N VAL A 26 9.37 10.13 11.72
CA VAL A 26 9.91 9.10 10.82
C VAL A 26 10.71 8.04 11.59
N GLY A 27 11.45 8.42 12.62
CA GLY A 27 12.26 7.49 13.40
C GLY A 27 11.41 6.49 14.19
N LEU A 28 10.25 6.92 14.69
CA LEU A 28 9.27 6.03 15.31
C LEU A 28 8.72 5.02 14.30
N HIS A 29 8.32 5.48 13.11
CA HIS A 29 7.80 4.60 12.07
C HIS A 29 8.86 3.62 11.58
N GLU A 30 10.08 4.06 11.30
CA GLU A 30 11.18 3.16 10.92
C GLU A 30 11.37 2.04 11.94
N ARG A 31 11.33 2.34 13.25
CA ARG A 31 11.38 1.30 14.30
C ARG A 31 10.17 0.37 14.27
N ILE A 32 8.95 0.89 14.14
CA ILE A 32 7.74 0.06 14.08
C ILE A 32 7.81 -0.92 12.91
N TRP A 33 8.07 -0.42 11.70
CA TRP A 33 8.09 -1.23 10.48
C TRP A 33 9.27 -2.22 10.43
N THR A 34 10.35 -1.96 11.15
CA THR A 34 11.50 -2.88 11.25
C THR A 34 11.32 -3.91 12.37
N GLU A 35 10.96 -3.47 13.58
CA GLU A 35 10.91 -4.33 14.77
C GLU A 35 9.65 -5.19 14.84
N HIS A 36 8.48 -4.68 14.45
CA HIS A 36 7.23 -5.45 14.47
C HIS A 36 6.98 -6.20 13.15
N PHE A 37 7.29 -5.59 12.01
CA PHE A 37 6.99 -6.14 10.69
C PHE A 37 8.19 -6.79 10.00
N GLY A 38 9.39 -6.72 10.59
CA GLY A 38 10.58 -7.36 10.03
C GLY A 38 11.15 -6.67 8.79
N GLY A 39 10.79 -5.40 8.57
CA GLY A 39 11.31 -4.60 7.46
C GLY A 39 12.79 -4.25 7.62
N ASN A 40 13.38 -3.75 6.54
CA ASN A 40 14.76 -3.29 6.50
C ASN A 40 14.79 -1.79 6.18
N ALA A 41 15.24 -0.96 7.12
CA ALA A 41 15.41 0.47 6.88
C ALA A 41 16.48 0.71 5.81
N VAL A 42 16.14 1.47 4.78
CA VAL A 42 17.02 1.82 3.67
C VAL A 42 16.86 3.31 3.38
N GLN A 43 17.98 4.02 3.23
CA GLN A 43 17.98 5.42 2.84
C GLN A 43 18.18 5.55 1.33
N LYS A 44 17.33 6.33 0.65
CA LYS A 44 17.47 6.62 -0.78
C LYS A 44 17.48 8.12 -1.03
N GLY A 45 18.69 8.69 -1.11
CA GLY A 45 18.84 10.15 -1.13
C GLY A 45 18.12 10.76 0.08
N PRO A 46 17.20 11.73 -0.08
CA PRO A 46 16.39 12.27 1.00
C PRO A 46 15.20 11.38 1.44
N LEU A 47 14.90 10.28 0.75
CA LEU A 47 13.77 9.41 1.09
C LEU A 47 14.12 8.46 2.24
N HIS A 48 13.30 8.52 3.28
CA HIS A 48 13.28 7.56 4.37
C HIS A 48 12.39 6.39 3.98
N THR A 49 12.93 5.17 3.98
CA THR A 49 12.19 3.99 3.54
C THR A 49 12.43 2.78 4.42
N VAL A 50 11.43 1.92 4.51
CA VAL A 50 11.56 0.56 5.05
C VAL A 50 11.10 -0.44 4.01
N ARG A 51 11.98 -1.38 3.65
CA ARG A 51 11.69 -2.42 2.67
C ARG A 51 11.13 -3.66 3.35
N LEU A 52 9.99 -4.12 2.83
CA LEU A 52 9.31 -5.34 3.22
C LEU A 52 9.21 -6.25 1.99
N PRO A 53 8.83 -7.53 2.14
CA PRO A 53 8.52 -8.38 0.99
C PRO A 53 7.50 -7.70 0.08
N SER A 54 7.80 -7.58 -1.21
CA SER A 54 6.88 -7.04 -2.23
C SER A 54 6.42 -5.58 -2.08
N THR A 55 6.85 -4.81 -1.06
CA THR A 55 6.50 -3.39 -0.92
C THR A 55 7.61 -2.58 -0.26
N VAL A 56 7.70 -1.31 -0.62
CA VAL A 56 8.48 -0.30 0.12
C VAL A 56 7.52 0.58 0.91
N MET A 57 7.82 0.83 2.19
CA MET A 57 7.18 1.90 2.96
C MET A 57 8.03 3.16 2.79
N ILE A 58 7.42 4.26 2.35
CA ILE A 58 8.09 5.56 2.17
C ILE A 58 7.46 6.56 3.12
N PHE A 59 8.28 7.40 3.77
CA PHE A 59 7.80 8.35 4.77
C PHE A 59 8.04 9.80 4.35
N THR A 60 7.04 10.64 4.56
CA THR A 60 7.20 12.11 4.63
C THR A 60 6.95 12.57 6.05
N GLU A 61 7.93 13.26 6.65
CA GLU A 61 7.79 13.85 7.98
C GLU A 61 6.91 15.10 7.94
N ARG A 62 5.66 14.98 8.43
CA ARG A 62 4.66 16.04 8.57
C ARG A 62 3.48 15.51 9.40
N GLU A 63 2.79 16.39 10.13
CA GLU A 63 1.46 16.10 10.67
C GLU A 63 0.46 15.73 9.54
N PRO A 64 -0.14 14.53 9.55
CA PRO A 64 -1.13 14.15 8.55
C PRO A 64 -2.39 15.01 8.67
N THR A 65 -2.99 15.34 7.52
CA THR A 65 -4.26 16.08 7.48
C THR A 65 -5.48 15.27 7.96
N GLY A 66 -5.28 13.97 8.23
CA GLY A 66 -6.24 13.08 8.87
C GLY A 66 -5.79 11.61 8.82
N PRO A 67 -6.48 10.71 9.55
CA PRO A 67 -6.16 9.29 9.60
C PRO A 67 -6.43 8.58 8.26
N SER A 68 -5.98 7.33 8.10
CA SER A 68 -6.28 6.54 6.91
C SER A 68 -7.77 6.20 6.82
N ARG A 69 -8.39 5.90 7.97
CA ARG A 69 -9.81 5.53 8.04
C ARG A 69 -10.72 6.63 7.47
N GLY A 70 -11.66 6.23 6.61
CA GLY A 70 -12.57 7.15 5.93
C GLY A 70 -11.94 7.91 4.74
N SER A 71 -10.74 7.53 4.31
CA SER A 71 -10.15 7.98 3.04
C SER A 71 -10.29 6.92 1.95
N GLY A 72 -9.91 7.27 0.72
CA GLY A 72 -9.90 6.33 -0.40
C GLY A 72 -9.04 5.09 -0.15
N VAL A 73 -8.02 5.17 0.72
CA VAL A 73 -7.27 4.02 1.23
C VAL A 73 -7.47 3.93 2.75
N ASP A 74 -8.41 3.10 3.18
CA ASP A 74 -8.78 2.98 4.61
C ASP A 74 -7.70 2.26 5.42
N HIS A 75 -7.21 1.14 4.90
CA HIS A 75 -6.19 0.31 5.52
C HIS A 75 -5.49 -0.60 4.50
N PHE A 76 -4.39 -1.18 4.93
CA PHE A 76 -3.65 -2.23 4.24
C PHE A 76 -3.35 -3.37 5.21
N GLY A 77 -3.05 -4.54 4.65
CA GLY A 77 -3.04 -5.79 5.38
C GLY A 77 -1.71 -6.51 5.35
N PHE A 78 -1.39 -7.16 6.47
CA PHE A 78 -0.27 -8.08 6.61
C PHE A 78 -0.74 -9.46 7.04
N SER A 79 -0.10 -10.47 6.49
CA SER A 79 -0.07 -11.80 7.10
C SER A 79 1.01 -11.85 8.17
N VAL A 80 0.73 -12.50 9.30
CA VAL A 80 1.68 -12.75 10.40
C VAL A 80 1.62 -14.22 10.83
N PRO A 81 2.71 -14.84 11.31
CA PRO A 81 2.70 -16.26 11.66
C PRO A 81 1.92 -16.60 12.93
N ASP A 82 1.89 -15.67 13.89
CA ASP A 82 1.19 -15.85 15.17
C ASP A 82 0.61 -14.49 15.57
N LEU A 83 -0.72 -14.37 15.46
CA LEU A 83 -1.40 -13.11 15.72
C LEU A 83 -1.35 -12.76 17.20
N ALA A 84 -1.57 -13.74 18.08
CA ALA A 84 -1.57 -13.50 19.52
C ALA A 84 -0.21 -12.99 20.00
N ALA A 85 0.88 -13.61 19.55
CA ALA A 85 2.23 -13.17 19.87
C ALA A 85 2.56 -11.79 19.28
N PHE A 86 2.03 -11.46 18.08
CA PHE A 86 2.18 -10.12 17.51
C PHE A 86 1.49 -9.08 18.40
N LEU A 87 0.22 -9.29 18.75
CA LEU A 87 -0.57 -8.34 19.54
C LEU A 87 -0.01 -8.17 20.96
N GLU A 88 0.53 -9.22 21.58
CA GLU A 88 1.20 -9.13 22.88
C GLU A 88 2.40 -8.16 22.83
N ARG A 89 3.27 -8.29 21.82
CA ARG A 89 4.41 -7.36 21.63
C ARG A 89 3.94 -5.94 21.31
N TRP A 90 2.93 -5.81 20.45
CA TRP A 90 2.33 -4.53 20.08
C TRP A 90 1.81 -3.75 21.29
N GLN A 91 1.07 -4.43 22.17
CA GLN A 91 0.55 -3.85 23.41
C GLN A 91 1.65 -3.60 24.45
N ALA A 92 2.68 -4.45 24.52
CA ALA A 92 3.82 -4.24 25.41
C ALA A 92 4.59 -2.94 25.12
N ASP A 93 4.62 -2.52 23.85
CA ASP A 93 5.18 -1.24 23.41
C ASP A 93 4.21 -0.06 23.54
N GLY A 94 3.00 -0.31 24.06
CA GLY A 94 2.00 0.71 24.36
C GLY A 94 1.11 1.11 23.17
N PHE A 95 1.11 0.34 22.09
CA PHE A 95 0.29 0.62 20.92
C PHE A 95 -1.12 0.03 21.01
N GLU A 96 -2.05 0.58 20.23
CA GLU A 96 -3.49 0.25 20.29
C GLU A 96 -3.85 -0.91 19.37
N VAL A 97 -4.64 -1.86 19.90
CA VAL A 97 -5.37 -2.87 19.13
C VAL A 97 -6.82 -2.40 19.04
N GLU A 98 -7.33 -2.19 17.82
CA GLU A 98 -8.68 -1.67 17.60
C GLU A 98 -9.73 -2.78 17.78
N ALA A 99 -9.50 -3.95 17.18
CA ALA A 99 -10.41 -5.07 17.23
C ALA A 99 -9.73 -6.40 16.89
N GLU A 100 -10.18 -7.49 17.51
CA GLU A 100 -9.85 -8.87 17.14
C GLU A 100 -11.12 -9.56 16.63
N PHE A 101 -10.99 -10.38 15.59
CA PHE A 101 -12.13 -11.03 14.94
C PHE A 101 -11.71 -12.29 14.17
N GLU A 102 -12.69 -13.11 13.77
CA GLU A 102 -12.45 -14.24 12.89
C GLU A 102 -12.75 -13.84 11.43
N GLY A 103 -11.72 -13.93 10.59
CA GLY A 103 -11.81 -13.69 9.16
C GLY A 103 -12.31 -14.89 8.37
N TYR A 104 -12.08 -14.84 7.05
CA TYR A 104 -12.47 -15.93 6.16
C TYR A 104 -11.85 -17.27 6.58
N GLY A 105 -12.68 -18.31 6.68
CA GLY A 105 -12.24 -19.64 7.11
C GLY A 105 -11.94 -19.76 8.61
N GLY A 106 -12.40 -18.82 9.44
CA GLY A 106 -12.19 -18.85 10.89
C GLY A 106 -10.77 -18.48 11.31
N ARG A 107 -10.02 -17.79 10.45
CA ARG A 107 -8.64 -17.38 10.73
C ARG A 107 -8.63 -16.18 11.68
N PRO A 108 -7.77 -16.17 12.72
CA PRO A 108 -7.60 -15.00 13.57
C PRO A 108 -7.16 -13.79 12.74
N GLN A 109 -7.84 -12.66 12.96
CA GLN A 109 -7.52 -11.37 12.38
C GLN A 109 -7.63 -10.26 13.42
N ALA A 110 -6.92 -9.16 13.20
CA ALA A 110 -7.04 -7.97 14.03
C ALA A 110 -6.89 -6.69 13.21
N TYR A 111 -7.56 -5.63 13.63
CA TYR A 111 -7.21 -4.26 13.25
C TYR A 111 -6.34 -3.65 14.34
N ILE A 112 -5.23 -3.04 13.94
CA ILE A 112 -4.38 -2.24 14.81
C ILE A 112 -4.33 -0.81 14.30
N THR A 113 -4.06 0.12 15.21
CA THR A 113 -3.79 1.52 14.87
C THR A 113 -2.31 1.79 15.08
N VAL A 114 -1.57 1.91 13.98
CA VAL A 114 -0.20 2.42 13.98
C VAL A 114 -0.26 3.93 14.27
N PRO A 115 0.76 4.55 14.92
CA PRO A 115 0.81 6.00 15.14
C PRO A 115 0.46 6.81 13.88
N ASP A 116 -0.03 8.03 14.09
CA ASP A 116 -0.58 8.91 13.05
C ASP A 116 -1.93 8.47 12.45
N GLY A 117 -2.59 7.48 13.08
CA GLY A 117 -3.93 7.05 12.69
C GLY A 117 -3.93 6.19 11.43
N ILE A 118 -2.87 5.42 11.22
CA ILE A 118 -2.74 4.46 10.13
C ILE A 118 -3.34 3.13 10.58
N ARG A 119 -4.40 2.72 9.91
CA ARG A 119 -5.06 1.45 10.19
C ARG A 119 -4.42 0.32 9.41
N VAL A 120 -4.09 -0.77 10.10
CA VAL A 120 -3.52 -1.99 9.51
C VAL A 120 -4.36 -3.20 9.90
N GLU A 121 -4.65 -4.06 8.94
CA GLU A 121 -5.27 -5.36 9.16
C GLU A 121 -4.19 -6.44 9.29
N LEU A 122 -4.30 -7.31 10.27
CA LEU A 122 -3.44 -8.47 10.45
C LEU A 122 -4.25 -9.74 10.23
N GLN A 123 -3.65 -10.73 9.58
CA GLN A 123 -4.22 -12.07 9.44
C GLN A 123 -3.19 -13.13 9.81
N GLU A 124 -3.59 -14.12 10.60
CA GLU A 124 -2.72 -15.23 10.93
C GLU A 124 -2.54 -16.21 9.74
N ILE A 125 -1.28 -16.47 9.39
CA ILE A 125 -0.81 -17.48 8.44
C ILE A 125 0.35 -18.26 9.10
N PRO A 126 0.09 -19.39 9.79
CA PRO A 126 1.10 -20.05 10.65
C PRO A 126 2.39 -20.49 9.96
N ASP A 127 2.33 -20.78 8.66
CA ASP A 127 3.47 -21.26 7.86
C ASP A 127 4.24 -20.11 7.17
N LEU A 128 4.11 -18.87 7.65
CA LEU A 128 4.82 -17.72 7.09
C LEU A 128 6.31 -17.72 7.53
N ASP A 129 7.22 -17.68 6.56
CA ASP A 129 8.68 -17.72 6.80
C ASP A 129 9.29 -16.34 7.15
N VAL A 130 8.46 -15.30 7.22
CA VAL A 130 8.85 -13.92 7.55
C VAL A 130 8.00 -13.39 8.72
N PRO A 131 8.47 -12.39 9.49
CA PRO A 131 7.71 -11.85 10.61
C PRO A 131 6.35 -11.26 10.21
N ALA A 132 6.30 -10.61 9.06
CA ALA A 132 5.07 -10.15 8.44
C ALA A 132 5.24 -10.08 6.91
N GLU A 133 4.17 -10.32 6.17
CA GLU A 133 4.13 -10.21 4.71
C GLU A 133 2.96 -9.32 4.29
N PRO A 134 3.20 -8.18 3.61
CA PRO A 134 2.13 -7.39 3.02
C PRO A 134 1.33 -8.23 2.05
N TYR A 135 0.00 -8.17 2.14
CA TYR A 135 -0.87 -9.03 1.35
C TYR A 135 -1.95 -8.27 0.60
N HIS A 136 -2.45 -7.16 1.15
CA HIS A 136 -3.48 -6.39 0.49
C HIS A 136 -3.54 -4.90 0.84
N VAL A 137 -4.25 -4.15 0.00
CA VAL A 137 -4.76 -2.81 0.29
C VAL A 137 -6.26 -2.75 0.05
N HIS A 138 -6.98 -1.94 0.82
CA HIS A 138 -8.39 -1.64 0.58
C HIS A 138 -8.55 -0.25 -0.03
N ILE A 139 -9.21 -0.19 -1.20
CA ILE A 139 -9.63 1.04 -1.85
C ILE A 139 -11.14 1.19 -1.73
N TYR A 140 -11.58 2.31 -1.15
CA TYR A 140 -13.00 2.60 -0.92
C TYR A 140 -13.51 3.69 -1.84
N THR A 141 -14.70 3.49 -2.39
CA THR A 141 -15.33 4.45 -3.29
C THR A 141 -16.80 4.69 -2.93
N ARG A 142 -17.28 5.89 -3.28
CA ARG A 142 -18.72 6.23 -3.28
C ARG A 142 -19.39 5.91 -4.62
N GLY A 143 -18.59 5.65 -5.66
CA GLY A 143 -19.05 5.26 -6.98
C GLY A 143 -19.34 3.76 -7.07
N ASP A 144 -19.40 3.26 -8.30
CA ASP A 144 -19.54 1.83 -8.57
C ASP A 144 -18.20 1.12 -8.29
N VAL A 145 -18.25 0.09 -7.43
CA VAL A 145 -17.07 -0.65 -6.97
C VAL A 145 -16.50 -1.52 -8.08
N GLU A 146 -17.35 -2.12 -8.92
CA GLU A 146 -16.92 -2.96 -10.03
C GLU A 146 -16.31 -2.10 -11.14
N GLU A 147 -16.91 -0.94 -11.45
CA GLU A 147 -16.37 0.03 -12.41
C GLU A 147 -14.99 0.54 -11.97
N LEU A 148 -14.81 0.86 -10.69
CA LEU A 148 -13.50 1.27 -10.18
C LEU A 148 -12.46 0.13 -10.30
N ARG A 149 -12.83 -1.09 -9.92
CA ARG A 149 -11.93 -2.25 -10.06
C ARG A 149 -11.55 -2.49 -11.52
N ASP A 150 -12.52 -2.41 -12.44
CA ASP A 150 -12.26 -2.61 -13.87
C ASP A 150 -11.39 -1.49 -14.44
N TRP A 151 -11.52 -0.25 -13.95
CA TRP A 151 -10.59 0.83 -14.28
C TRP A 151 -9.15 0.51 -13.89
N TYR A 152 -8.91 -0.01 -12.67
CA TYR A 152 -7.55 -0.45 -12.27
C TYR A 152 -7.05 -1.62 -13.11
N VAL A 153 -7.92 -2.57 -13.46
CA VAL A 153 -7.58 -3.70 -14.35
C VAL A 153 -7.13 -3.21 -15.72
N ASP A 154 -7.87 -2.29 -16.33
CA ASP A 154 -7.56 -1.76 -17.65
C ASP A 154 -6.26 -0.94 -17.67
N LEU A 155 -6.02 -0.13 -16.63
CA LEU A 155 -4.81 0.68 -16.56
C LEU A 155 -3.55 -0.14 -16.27
N PHE A 156 -3.61 -1.03 -15.28
CA PHE A 156 -2.44 -1.71 -14.73
C PHE A 156 -2.31 -3.17 -15.15
N SER A 157 -3.21 -3.67 -16.01
CA SER A 157 -3.27 -5.09 -16.39
C SER A 157 -3.37 -6.02 -15.17
N MET A 158 -4.17 -5.62 -14.18
CA MET A 158 -4.43 -6.44 -12.99
C MET A 158 -5.30 -7.64 -13.33
N THR A 159 -5.23 -8.69 -12.52
CA THR A 159 -6.06 -9.90 -12.69
C THR A 159 -7.21 -9.90 -11.69
N PRO A 160 -8.48 -9.76 -12.13
CA PRO A 160 -9.62 -9.88 -11.24
C PRO A 160 -9.71 -11.24 -10.54
N ARG A 161 -10.06 -11.23 -9.25
CA ARG A 161 -10.38 -12.45 -8.51
C ARG A 161 -11.26 -12.18 -7.30
N VAL A 162 -11.75 -13.26 -6.69
CA VAL A 162 -12.40 -13.24 -5.37
C VAL A 162 -11.36 -13.52 -4.29
N ARG A 163 -11.34 -12.73 -3.21
CA ARG A 163 -10.47 -12.92 -2.05
C ARG A 163 -11.30 -13.20 -0.80
N GLY A 164 -11.35 -14.46 -0.38
CA GLY A 164 -12.17 -14.87 0.76
C GLY A 164 -13.66 -14.54 0.51
N SER A 165 -14.24 -13.69 1.35
CA SER A 165 -15.61 -13.19 1.20
C SER A 165 -15.74 -11.92 0.37
N ILE A 166 -14.62 -11.32 -0.08
CA ILE A 166 -14.62 -10.05 -0.83
C ILE A 166 -14.68 -10.35 -2.32
N PRO A 167 -15.78 -9.99 -3.01
CA PRO A 167 -16.01 -10.41 -4.40
C PRO A 167 -15.32 -9.51 -5.43
N VAL A 168 -15.10 -8.23 -5.12
CA VAL A 168 -14.54 -7.25 -6.07
C VAL A 168 -13.10 -6.94 -5.71
N THR A 169 -12.17 -7.74 -6.24
CA THR A 169 -10.72 -7.54 -6.04
C THR A 169 -9.95 -7.77 -7.34
N ALA A 170 -8.73 -7.25 -7.42
CA ALA A 170 -7.79 -7.56 -8.49
C ALA A 170 -6.36 -7.69 -7.94
N ASP A 171 -5.58 -8.57 -8.55
CA ASP A 171 -4.17 -8.76 -8.22
C ASP A 171 -3.28 -7.98 -9.20
N VAL A 172 -2.34 -7.24 -8.64
CA VAL A 172 -1.11 -6.81 -9.32
C VAL A 172 0.03 -7.66 -8.76
N PRO A 173 1.15 -7.90 -9.49
CA PRO A 173 2.27 -8.60 -8.87
C PRO A 173 2.67 -7.97 -7.53
N GLY A 174 2.78 -8.81 -6.50
CA GLY A 174 3.14 -8.41 -5.14
C GLY A 174 2.00 -7.94 -4.23
N MET A 175 0.79 -7.67 -4.75
CA MET A 175 -0.30 -7.12 -3.91
C MET A 175 -1.70 -7.42 -4.45
N ASN A 176 -2.65 -7.73 -3.55
CA ASN A 176 -4.07 -7.71 -3.90
C ASN A 176 -4.70 -6.34 -3.56
N VAL A 177 -5.49 -5.81 -4.48
CA VAL A 177 -6.30 -4.61 -4.26
C VAL A 177 -7.76 -5.03 -4.08
N SER A 178 -8.30 -4.79 -2.88
CA SER A 178 -9.71 -4.99 -2.56
C SER A 178 -10.48 -3.70 -2.74
N PHE A 179 -11.55 -3.75 -3.52
CA PHE A 179 -12.41 -2.59 -3.75
C PHE A 179 -13.68 -2.71 -2.90
N GLY A 180 -14.04 -1.64 -2.21
CA GLY A 180 -15.17 -1.60 -1.28
C GLY A 180 -16.06 -0.38 -1.48
N ALA A 181 -17.35 -0.55 -1.22
CA ALA A 181 -18.26 0.58 -1.10
C ALA A 181 -18.02 1.29 0.23
N ALA A 182 -17.90 2.61 0.20
CA ALA A 182 -17.78 3.40 1.42
C ALA A 182 -19.14 3.54 2.13
N GLU A 183 -19.13 3.43 3.46
CA GLU A 183 -20.34 3.61 4.29
C GLU A 183 -20.73 5.09 4.46
N GLY A 184 -19.86 6.03 4.07
CA GLY A 184 -20.05 7.47 4.26
C GLY A 184 -19.24 8.33 3.29
N GLU A 185 -18.85 9.52 3.73
CA GLU A 185 -17.93 10.35 2.95
C GLU A 185 -16.56 9.69 2.84
N VAL A 186 -15.95 9.80 1.67
CA VAL A 186 -14.58 9.32 1.40
C VAL A 186 -13.73 10.55 1.10
N SER A 187 -12.70 10.76 1.91
CA SER A 187 -11.73 11.83 1.67
C SER A 187 -10.65 11.36 0.69
N GLY A 188 -10.15 12.27 -0.15
CA GLY A 188 -8.95 11.99 -0.94
C GLY A 188 -7.73 11.72 -0.03
N THR A 189 -6.76 10.95 -0.52
CA THR A 189 -5.66 10.45 0.33
C THR A 189 -4.50 11.43 0.47
N ARG A 190 -4.29 12.33 -0.50
CA ARG A 190 -3.15 13.25 -0.52
C ARG A 190 -3.03 14.07 0.77
N GLY A 191 -1.89 13.94 1.45
CA GLY A 191 -1.55 14.57 2.72
C GLY A 191 -2.14 13.90 3.96
N ARG A 192 -2.87 12.78 3.83
CA ARG A 192 -3.36 12.00 4.97
C ARG A 192 -2.32 10.98 5.41
N ALA A 193 -2.62 10.26 6.50
CA ALA A 193 -1.71 9.30 7.11
C ALA A 193 -1.23 8.22 6.10
N VAL A 194 -2.15 7.71 5.28
CA VAL A 194 -1.81 7.04 4.02
C VAL A 194 -1.98 8.05 2.90
N ASP A 195 -0.87 8.52 2.33
CA ASP A 195 -0.85 9.62 1.36
C ASP A 195 -1.16 9.13 -0.05
N HIS A 196 -0.43 8.11 -0.49
CA HIS A 196 -0.61 7.47 -1.78
C HIS A 196 -0.14 6.01 -1.77
N ILE A 197 -0.56 5.31 -2.81
CA ILE A 197 -0.03 4.01 -3.21
C ILE A 197 0.78 4.18 -4.49
N GLY A 198 1.72 3.28 -4.74
CA GLY A 198 2.56 3.36 -5.92
C GLY A 198 2.73 2.05 -6.66
N PHE A 199 2.87 2.18 -7.97
CA PHE A 199 3.20 1.09 -8.89
C PHE A 199 4.57 1.36 -9.52
N GLU A 200 5.43 0.35 -9.46
CA GLU A 200 6.69 0.36 -10.20
C GLU A 200 6.43 -0.14 -11.62
N VAL A 201 6.97 0.59 -12.60
CA VAL A 201 6.67 0.41 -14.02
C VAL A 201 7.94 0.40 -14.84
N ASP A 202 8.09 -0.62 -15.69
CA ASP A 202 9.11 -0.66 -16.74
C ASP A 202 8.79 0.33 -17.87
N ASP A 203 9.77 1.16 -18.27
CA ASP A 203 9.59 2.23 -19.28
C ASP A 203 8.42 3.15 -18.92
N LEU A 204 8.54 3.82 -17.76
CA LEU A 204 7.49 4.66 -17.21
C LEU A 204 7.09 5.77 -18.20
N LYS A 205 8.04 6.28 -18.98
CA LYS A 205 7.74 7.30 -19.99
C LYS A 205 6.72 6.77 -21.00
N ALA A 206 6.98 5.62 -21.63
CA ALA A 206 6.03 5.03 -22.57
C ALA A 206 4.70 4.67 -21.90
N PHE A 207 4.72 4.23 -20.65
CA PHE A 207 3.51 3.93 -19.89
C PHE A 207 2.66 5.18 -19.65
N THR A 208 3.27 6.31 -19.28
CA THR A 208 2.54 7.59 -19.10
C THR A 208 1.97 8.13 -20.40
N ASP A 209 2.65 7.94 -21.54
CA ASP A 209 2.11 8.25 -22.87
C ASP A 209 0.86 7.40 -23.18
N ARG A 210 0.89 6.10 -22.84
CA ARG A 210 -0.29 5.20 -22.95
C ARG A 210 -1.44 5.69 -22.07
N LEU A 211 -1.19 5.99 -20.80
CA LEU A 211 -2.25 6.45 -19.89
C LEU A 211 -2.86 7.77 -20.35
N THR A 212 -2.05 8.69 -20.86
CA THR A 212 -2.55 9.96 -21.45
C THR A 212 -3.47 9.67 -22.65
N ALA A 213 -3.12 8.71 -23.51
CA ALA A 213 -3.96 8.31 -24.64
C ALA A 213 -5.29 7.64 -24.20
N LEU A 214 -5.34 7.05 -23.00
CA LEU A 214 -6.55 6.54 -22.35
C LEU A 214 -7.35 7.63 -21.62
N GLY A 215 -6.88 8.88 -21.64
CA GLY A 215 -7.56 10.03 -21.04
C GLY A 215 -7.22 10.30 -19.58
N ILE A 216 -6.14 9.70 -19.05
CA ILE A 216 -5.67 10.01 -17.69
C ILE A 216 -5.01 11.39 -17.67
N GLU A 217 -5.49 12.25 -16.77
CA GLU A 217 -4.89 13.55 -16.47
C GLU A 217 -3.90 13.40 -15.31
N PHE A 218 -2.65 13.80 -15.53
CA PHE A 218 -1.61 13.75 -14.50
C PHE A 218 -1.60 15.01 -13.63
N ASP A 219 -1.65 14.82 -12.32
CA ASP A 219 -1.37 15.85 -11.31
C ASP A 219 0.10 16.30 -11.37
N VAL A 220 1.00 15.35 -11.65
CA VAL A 220 2.41 15.59 -11.93
C VAL A 220 2.80 14.75 -13.14
N ALA A 221 3.11 15.42 -14.26
CA ALA A 221 3.57 14.74 -15.46
C ALA A 221 4.93 14.04 -15.23
N TYR A 222 5.24 13.06 -16.09
CA TYR A 222 6.50 12.33 -16.10
C TYR A 222 7.70 13.27 -15.91
N ARG A 223 8.57 12.93 -14.96
CA ARG A 223 9.87 13.57 -14.79
C ARG A 223 10.86 12.63 -14.11
N GLU A 224 12.13 12.84 -14.42
CA GLU A 224 13.25 12.21 -13.73
C GLU A 224 13.70 13.06 -12.54
N ILE A 225 14.03 12.42 -11.43
CA ILE A 225 14.59 13.03 -10.23
C ILE A 225 15.97 12.45 -10.00
N ASP A 226 16.99 13.10 -10.56
CA ASP A 226 18.39 12.66 -10.50
C ASP A 226 18.90 12.39 -9.09
N SER A 227 18.49 13.19 -8.09
CA SER A 227 18.96 13.08 -6.70
C SER A 227 18.56 11.77 -6.02
N ILE A 228 17.55 11.08 -6.55
CA ILE A 228 17.10 9.77 -6.11
C ILE A 228 17.07 8.77 -7.25
N GLU A 229 17.59 9.08 -8.45
CA GLU A 229 17.63 8.14 -9.57
C GLU A 229 16.28 7.44 -9.84
N LEU A 230 15.16 8.17 -9.69
CA LEU A 230 13.81 7.69 -10.01
C LEU A 230 13.18 8.54 -11.09
N ALA A 231 12.43 7.91 -11.99
CA ALA A 231 11.40 8.61 -12.74
C ALA A 231 10.06 8.47 -12.00
N ILE A 232 9.25 9.53 -12.06
CA ILE A 232 7.97 9.58 -11.36
C ILE A 232 6.88 10.23 -12.20
N ALA A 233 5.63 9.85 -11.94
CA ALA A 233 4.44 10.57 -12.39
C ALA A 233 3.31 10.38 -11.36
N PHE A 234 2.40 11.34 -11.25
CA PHE A 234 1.29 11.26 -10.30
C PHE A 234 -0.05 11.60 -10.93
N PHE A 235 -1.08 10.89 -10.52
CA PHE A 235 -2.47 11.18 -10.85
C PHE A 235 -3.38 10.71 -9.71
N THR A 236 -4.64 11.13 -9.77
CA THR A 236 -5.65 10.77 -8.77
C THR A 236 -6.71 9.90 -9.43
N ASP A 237 -7.06 8.78 -8.80
CA ASP A 237 -8.10 7.88 -9.28
C ASP A 237 -9.52 8.49 -9.13
N PRO A 238 -10.56 7.85 -9.68
CA PRO A 238 -11.94 8.33 -9.52
C PRO A 238 -12.46 8.38 -8.07
N SER A 239 -11.83 7.69 -7.13
CA SER A 239 -12.20 7.64 -5.71
C SER A 239 -11.45 8.64 -4.83
N GLY A 240 -10.47 9.37 -5.39
CA GLY A 240 -9.64 10.34 -4.67
C GLY A 240 -8.34 9.76 -4.10
N VAL A 241 -7.98 8.53 -4.47
CA VAL A 241 -6.69 7.92 -4.15
C VAL A 241 -5.63 8.54 -5.03
N TYR A 242 -4.63 9.16 -4.40
CA TYR A 242 -3.44 9.66 -5.06
C TYR A 242 -2.54 8.46 -5.40
N ILE A 243 -2.09 8.38 -6.65
CA ILE A 243 -1.28 7.28 -7.19
C ILE A 243 0.05 7.84 -7.67
N GLU A 244 1.14 7.22 -7.24
CA GLU A 244 2.46 7.42 -7.83
C GLU A 244 2.80 6.29 -8.81
N LEU A 245 3.35 6.64 -9.95
CA LEU A 245 4.06 5.71 -10.81
C LEU A 245 5.56 5.95 -10.65
N THR A 246 6.34 4.90 -10.47
CA THR A 246 7.79 4.96 -10.31
C THR A 246 8.51 4.09 -11.35
N GLU A 247 9.73 4.50 -11.72
CA GLU A 247 10.69 3.63 -12.39
C GLU A 247 12.06 3.80 -11.73
N GLY A 248 12.65 2.67 -11.36
CA GLY A 248 13.92 2.55 -10.66
C GLY A 248 13.78 2.06 -9.21
N LEU A 249 12.59 2.01 -8.60
CA LEU A 249 12.44 1.64 -7.19
C LEU A 249 12.91 0.20 -6.90
N ASP A 250 12.77 -0.69 -7.87
CA ASP A 250 13.15 -2.10 -7.82
C ASP A 250 14.67 -2.35 -7.83
N ARG A 251 15.47 -1.34 -8.24
CA ARG A 251 16.94 -1.43 -8.34
C ARG A 251 17.66 -1.30 -7.00
N TYR A 252 16.92 -0.97 -5.95
CA TYR A 252 17.44 -0.76 -4.60
C TYR A 252 17.26 -1.98 -3.71
#